data_AF-A0AAW6XZV1-F1
#
_entry.id   AF-A0AAW6XZV1-F1
#
_cell.length_a   1.000
_cell.length_b   1.000
_cell.length_c   1.000
_cell.angle_alpha   90.00
_cell.angle_beta   90.00
_cell.angle_gamma   90.00
#
_symmetry.space_group_name_H-M   'P 1'
#
loop_
_entity.id
_entity.type
_entity.pdbx_description
1 polymer ?
#
loop_
_entity_poly.entity_id
_entity_poly.type
_entity_poly.pdbx_seq_one_letter_code
_entity_poly.pdbx_strand_id
1 'polypeptide(L)'
;PGSKHGYDVVDHRHVSRQIGGRKAFEELASAAHEAGLGVIVDVVPNHMAVPTPVWHSRAMWSVLKRGLESEYANWFDVEVNEPILMPILGARIGQVLAAG
;
A
#
# COMPACT_ATOMS: atom_id res chain seq x y z
N PRO A 1 8.53 0.39 -0.65
CA PRO A 1 9.64 -0.58 -0.76
C PRO A 1 10.51 -0.54 0.50
N GLY A 2 11.17 -1.64 0.87
CA GLY A 2 12.09 -1.67 2.01
C GLY A 2 11.42 -1.96 3.36
N SER A 3 10.14 -2.30 3.35
CA SER A 3 9.45 -2.81 4.53
C SER A 3 10.12 -4.07 5.05
N LYS A 4 10.25 -4.16 6.37
CA LYS A 4 10.77 -5.35 7.08
C LYS A 4 9.66 -6.20 7.70
N HIS A 5 8.41 -5.73 7.67
CA HIS A 5 7.29 -6.36 8.38
C HIS A 5 6.05 -6.64 7.50
N GLY A 6 5.88 -5.95 6.37
CA GLY A 6 4.80 -6.22 5.40
C GLY A 6 3.43 -5.60 5.71
N TYR A 7 3.19 -5.12 6.95
CA TYR A 7 1.94 -4.45 7.31
C TYR A 7 1.62 -3.13 6.57
N ASP A 8 2.62 -2.47 5.99
CA ASP A 8 2.53 -1.24 5.20
C ASP A 8 2.20 -1.54 3.72
N VAL A 9 1.07 -2.21 3.47
CA VAL A 9 0.67 -2.65 2.12
C VAL A 9 0.41 -1.48 1.17
N VAL A 10 0.92 -1.57 -0.05
CA VAL A 10 0.71 -0.57 -1.13
C VAL A 10 -0.05 -1.09 -2.34
N ASP A 11 -0.15 -2.42 -2.51
CA ASP A 11 -0.85 -3.04 -3.64
C ASP A 11 -1.33 -4.46 -3.28
N HIS A 12 -2.64 -4.63 -3.09
CA HIS A 12 -3.25 -5.93 -2.76
C HIS A 12 -3.30 -6.91 -3.94
N ARG A 13 -2.95 -6.49 -5.17
CA ARG A 13 -3.04 -7.35 -6.37
C ARG A 13 -1.84 -8.29 -6.54
N HIS A 14 -0.76 -8.05 -5.81
CA HIS A 14 0.52 -8.72 -6.04
C HIS A 14 1.13 -9.23 -4.74
N VAL A 15 1.73 -10.41 -4.79
CA VAL A 15 2.68 -10.85 -3.75
C VAL A 15 3.95 -10.04 -3.89
N SER A 16 4.51 -9.61 -2.76
CA SER A 16 5.68 -8.72 -2.73
C SER A 16 6.87 -9.33 -3.49
N ARG A 17 7.36 -8.62 -4.50
CA ARG A 17 8.57 -9.00 -5.26
C ARG A 17 9.83 -8.99 -4.40
N GLN A 18 9.85 -8.22 -3.31
CA GLN A 18 11.02 -8.14 -2.41
C GLN A 18 11.26 -9.45 -1.64
N ILE A 19 10.23 -10.29 -1.51
CA ILE A 19 10.30 -11.62 -0.89
C ILE A 19 10.13 -12.75 -1.91
N GLY A 20 10.35 -12.47 -3.20
CA GLY A 20 10.33 -13.47 -4.28
C GLY A 20 9.04 -13.50 -5.12
N GLY A 21 7.98 -12.80 -4.70
CA GLY A 21 6.74 -12.69 -5.47
C GLY A 21 5.92 -13.99 -5.55
N ARG A 22 4.94 -14.01 -6.46
CA ARG A 22 3.94 -15.10 -6.56
C ARG A 22 4.59 -16.46 -6.79
N LYS A 23 5.51 -16.56 -7.76
CA LYS A 23 6.17 -17.81 -8.13
C LYS A 23 6.92 -18.43 -6.94
N ALA A 24 7.74 -17.64 -6.24
CA ALA A 24 8.48 -18.15 -5.09
C ALA A 24 7.55 -18.58 -3.94
N PHE A 25 6.45 -17.86 -3.74
CA PHE A 25 5.43 -18.26 -2.76
C PHE A 25 4.76 -19.59 -3.12
N GLU A 26 4.44 -19.82 -4.39
CA GLU A 26 3.88 -21.08 -4.88
C GLU A 26 4.87 -22.24 -4.74
N GLU A 27 6.15 -22.02 -5.04
CA GLU A 27 7.22 -23.00 -4.85
C GLU A 27 7.39 -23.37 -3.36
N LEU A 28 7.39 -22.38 -2.47
CA LEU A 28 7.42 -22.59 -1.02
C LEU A 28 6.21 -23.41 -0.55
N ALA A 29 5.01 -23.04 -1.01
CA ALA A 29 3.78 -23.73 -0.62
C ALA A 29 3.76 -25.18 -1.12
N SER A 30 4.22 -25.46 -2.35
CA SER A 30 4.32 -26.83 -2.87
C SER A 30 5.26 -27.67 -2.01
N ALA A 31 6.46 -27.17 -1.74
CA ALA A 31 7.44 -27.87 -0.93
C ALA A 31 6.95 -28.13 0.51
N ALA A 32 6.24 -27.16 1.12
CA ALA A 32 5.64 -27.34 2.43
C ALA A 32 4.58 -28.45 2.42
N HIS A 33 3.68 -28.45 1.43
CA HIS A 33 2.64 -29.48 1.31
C HIS A 33 3.23 -30.87 1.03
N GLU A 34 4.26 -30.98 0.19
CA GLU A 34 4.99 -32.23 -0.06
C GLU A 34 5.64 -32.79 1.22
N ALA A 35 6.03 -31.92 2.15
CA ALA A 35 6.55 -32.29 3.46
C ALA A 35 5.44 -32.53 4.52
N GLY A 36 4.17 -32.47 4.15
CA GLY A 36 3.03 -32.65 5.07
C GLY A 36 2.76 -31.46 6.00
N LEU A 37 3.28 -30.27 5.67
CA LEU A 37 3.07 -29.03 6.42
C LEU A 37 1.97 -28.18 5.76
N GLY A 38 1.20 -27.47 6.59
CA GLY A 38 0.26 -26.44 6.13
C GLY A 38 0.91 -25.05 6.07
N VAL A 39 0.34 -24.15 5.25
CA VAL A 39 0.79 -22.75 5.15
C VAL A 39 -0.31 -21.81 5.61
N ILE A 40 -0.02 -21.00 6.63
CA ILE A 40 -0.89 -19.91 7.10
C ILE A 40 -0.23 -18.58 6.74
N VAL A 41 -1.00 -17.69 6.11
CA VAL A 41 -0.53 -16.38 5.67
C VAL A 41 -1.24 -15.31 6.48
N ASP A 42 -0.47 -14.40 7.07
CA ASP A 42 -1.00 -13.20 7.71
C ASP A 42 -1.47 -12.19 6.64
N VAL A 43 -2.63 -11.56 6.87
CA VAL A 43 -3.29 -10.66 5.92
C VAL A 43 -3.69 -9.36 6.59
N VAL A 44 -3.63 -8.27 5.83
CA VAL A 44 -3.89 -6.91 6.33
C VAL A 44 -5.06 -6.30 5.56
N PRO A 45 -6.32 -6.60 5.93
CA PRO A 45 -7.49 -6.14 5.19
C PRO A 45 -7.90 -4.71 5.56
N ASN A 46 -7.52 -4.24 6.75
CA ASN A 46 -8.07 -3.02 7.32
C ASN A 46 -7.48 -1.74 6.71
N HIS A 47 -6.18 -1.73 6.39
CA HIS A 47 -5.48 -0.51 6.01
C HIS A 47 -4.43 -0.74 4.93
N MET A 48 -4.06 0.37 4.29
CA MET A 48 -2.94 0.49 3.37
C MET A 48 -2.03 1.61 3.85
N ALA A 49 -0.76 1.58 3.44
CA ALA A 49 0.18 2.64 3.75
C ALA A 49 -0.08 3.93 2.95
N VAL A 50 0.41 5.05 3.48
CA VAL A 50 0.71 6.26 2.72
C VAL A 50 2.21 6.20 2.35
N PRO A 51 2.59 5.66 1.18
CA PRO A 51 3.99 5.45 0.86
C PRO A 51 4.67 6.74 0.42
N THR A 52 6.00 6.77 0.54
CA THR A 52 6.84 7.77 -0.14
C THR A 52 7.71 7.07 -1.18
N PRO A 53 7.59 7.44 -2.47
CA PRO A 53 6.57 8.31 -3.05
C PRO A 53 5.16 7.70 -3.07
N VAL A 54 4.12 8.57 -3.09
CA VAL A 54 2.71 8.16 -2.97
C VAL A 54 2.21 7.29 -4.14
N TRP A 55 2.81 7.44 -5.32
CA TRP A 55 2.47 6.63 -6.51
C TRP A 55 2.89 5.17 -6.39
N HIS A 56 3.56 4.75 -5.31
CA HIS A 56 3.69 3.34 -4.98
C HIS A 56 2.34 2.69 -4.64
N SER A 57 1.36 3.45 -4.14
CA SER A 57 -0.01 3.00 -4.00
C SER A 57 -0.83 3.48 -5.19
N ARG A 58 -1.15 2.56 -6.11
CA ARG A 58 -1.97 2.88 -7.29
C ARG A 58 -3.34 3.43 -6.88
N ALA A 59 -3.96 2.84 -5.86
CA ALA A 59 -5.27 3.23 -5.38
C ALA A 59 -5.25 4.66 -4.83
N MET A 60 -4.33 4.95 -3.89
CA MET A 60 -4.20 6.28 -3.28
C MET A 60 -3.83 7.35 -4.32
N TRP A 61 -2.90 7.03 -5.22
CA TRP A 61 -2.52 7.96 -6.28
C TRP A 61 -3.69 8.29 -7.21
N SER A 62 -4.52 7.30 -7.55
CA SER A 62 -5.71 7.52 -8.36
C SER A 62 -6.72 8.42 -7.66
N VAL A 63 -6.97 8.22 -6.36
CA VAL A 63 -7.87 9.07 -5.55
C VAL A 63 -7.33 10.49 -5.45
N LEU A 64 -6.06 10.67 -5.07
CA LEU A 64 -5.46 12.01 -4.94
C LEU A 64 -5.44 12.79 -6.25
N LYS A 65 -5.33 12.09 -7.39
CA LYS A 65 -5.30 12.72 -8.72
C LYS A 65 -6.69 12.99 -9.30
N ARG A 66 -7.68 12.14 -9.02
CA ARG A 66 -8.97 12.12 -9.73
C ARG A 66 -10.20 12.34 -8.84
N GLY A 67 -10.03 12.34 -7.51
CA GLY A 67 -11.14 12.44 -6.55
C GLY A 67 -12.25 11.43 -6.85
N LEU A 68 -13.49 11.93 -6.94
CA LEU A 68 -14.70 11.16 -7.26
C LEU A 68 -14.64 10.38 -8.58
N GLU A 69 -13.83 10.79 -9.55
CA GLU A 69 -13.69 10.08 -10.83
C GLU A 69 -12.77 8.85 -10.74
N SER A 70 -12.09 8.67 -9.60
CA SER A 70 -11.23 7.52 -9.38
C SER A 70 -12.03 6.22 -9.35
N GLU A 71 -11.50 5.16 -9.98
CA GLU A 71 -12.00 3.79 -9.78
C GLU A 71 -11.88 3.32 -8.32
N TYR A 72 -11.14 4.07 -7.49
CA TYR A 72 -10.88 3.81 -6.07
C TYR A 72 -11.57 4.82 -5.14
N ALA A 73 -12.56 5.58 -5.63
CA ALA A 73 -13.25 6.62 -4.84
C ALA A 73 -13.79 6.12 -3.48
N ASN A 74 -14.25 4.87 -3.42
CA ASN A 74 -14.79 4.24 -2.20
C ASN A 74 -13.80 3.24 -1.55
N TRP A 75 -12.51 3.30 -1.90
CA TRP A 75 -11.51 2.34 -1.42
C TRP A 75 -10.96 2.69 -0.02
N PHE A 76 -10.99 3.98 0.32
CA PHE A 76 -10.50 4.49 1.60
C PHE A 76 -11.65 5.13 2.36
N ASP A 77 -11.56 5.10 3.69
CA ASP A 77 -12.53 5.72 4.60
C ASP A 77 -12.28 7.24 4.69
N VAL A 78 -12.56 7.95 3.59
CA VAL A 78 -12.41 9.42 3.46
C VAL A 78 -13.49 10.01 2.56
N GLU A 79 -13.85 11.25 2.83
CA GLU A 79 -14.74 12.04 1.98
C GLU A 79 -13.97 12.57 0.75
N VAL A 80 -14.05 11.86 -0.37
CA VAL A 80 -13.31 12.17 -1.60
C VAL A 80 -13.88 13.34 -2.43
N ASN A 81 -15.01 13.90 -2.01
CA ASN A 81 -15.62 15.10 -2.59
C ASN A 81 -15.00 16.40 -2.03
N GLU A 82 -14.18 16.31 -0.99
CA GLU A 82 -13.44 17.42 -0.40
C GLU A 82 -11.92 17.21 -0.53
N PRO A 83 -11.10 18.28 -0.42
CA PRO A 83 -9.65 18.13 -0.36
C PRO A 83 -9.22 17.24 0.82
N ILE A 84 -8.52 16.15 0.51
CA ILE A 84 -7.96 15.25 1.52
C ILE A 84 -6.74 15.91 2.17
N LEU A 85 -6.81 16.15 3.48
CA LEU A 85 -5.68 16.67 4.25
C LEU A 85 -4.61 15.58 4.42
N MET A 86 -3.39 15.86 3.95
CA MET A 86 -2.24 14.97 4.06
C MET A 86 -1.17 15.59 4.98
N PRO A 87 -1.18 15.28 6.30
CA PRO A 87 -0.24 15.86 7.27
C PRO A 87 1.14 15.17 7.22
N ILE A 88 1.79 15.22 6.05
CA ILE A 88 3.06 14.53 5.78
C ILE A 88 4.28 15.46 5.84
N LEU A 89 4.05 16.77 5.96
CA LEU A 89 5.12 17.76 6.08
C LEU A 89 5.61 17.84 7.53
N GLY A 90 6.93 17.97 7.72
CA GLY A 90 7.53 18.14 9.05
C GLY A 90 7.28 19.51 9.70
N ALA A 91 6.67 20.45 8.97
CA ALA A 91 6.34 21.80 9.43
C ALA A 91 5.08 22.32 8.69
N ARG A 92 4.57 23.49 9.07
CA ARG A 92 3.44 24.12 8.36
C ARG A 92 3.83 24.43 6.91
N ILE A 93 2.89 24.30 5.98
CA ILE A 93 3.15 24.48 4.54
C ILE A 93 3.86 25.81 4.21
N GLY A 94 3.50 26.91 4.86
CA GLY A 94 4.16 28.20 4.65
C GLY A 94 5.64 28.22 5.05
N GLN A 95 6.03 27.45 6.08
CA GLN A 95 7.43 27.33 6.49
C GLN A 95 8.22 26.44 5.54
N VAL A 96 7.61 25.33 5.08
CA VAL A 96 8.22 24.44 4.09
C VAL A 96 8.49 25.21 2.79
N LEU A 97 7.50 25.95 2.29
CA LEU A 97 7.66 26.76 1.06
C LEU A 97 8.71 27.86 1.21
N ALA A 98 8.85 28.47 2.39
CA ALA A 98 9.86 29.48 2.64
C ALA A 98 11.29 28.91 2.76
N ALA A 99 11.43 27.62 3.09
CA ALA A 99 12.72 26.96 3.25
C ALA A 99 13.32 26.45 1.92
N GLY A 100 12.51 26.35 0.86
CA GLY A 100 12.90 25.76 -0.43
C GLY A 100 12.81 24.23 -0.44
#